data_AF-A0A7V6P881-F1
#
_entry.id   AF-A0A7V6P881-F1
#
_cell.length_a   1.000
_cell.length_b   1.000
_cell.length_c   1.000
_cell.angle_alpha   90.00
_cell.angle_beta   90.00
_cell.angle_gamma   90.00
#
_symmetry.space_group_name_H-M   'P 1'
#
loop_
_entity.id
_entity.type
_entity.pdbx_description
1 polymer ?
#
loop_
_entity_poly.entity_id
_entity_poly.type
_entity_poly.pdbx_seq_one_letter_code
_entity_poly.pdbx_strand_id
1 'polypeptide(L)'
;MAFKIRALARYNTAPVDTGRNCNFYSYATDDAKATVLSAGYFNDARSTLKVNDIIDAVAVHNGTGAYARLIVTAVPGSGNVTVADTAGA
;
A
#
# COMPACT_ATOMS: atom_id res chain seq x y z
N MET A 1 5.44 -12.44 -7.01
CA MET A 1 4.34 -12.34 -7.98
C MET A 1 4.20 -10.88 -8.41
N ALA A 2 3.45 -10.58 -9.47
CA ALA A 2 3.21 -9.20 -9.89
C ALA A 2 2.11 -8.58 -9.01
N PHE A 3 2.34 -7.36 -8.54
CA PHE A 3 1.34 -6.57 -7.83
C PHE A 3 0.04 -6.49 -8.63
N LYS A 4 -1.10 -6.73 -7.96
CA LYS A 4 -2.42 -6.74 -8.59
C LYS A 4 -3.09 -5.38 -8.36
N ILE A 5 -2.90 -4.43 -9.28
CA ILE A 5 -3.47 -3.08 -9.13
C ILE A 5 -4.98 -3.06 -8.89
N ARG A 6 -5.73 -4.01 -9.46
CA ARG A 6 -7.19 -4.13 -9.27
C ARG A 6 -7.59 -4.57 -7.86
N ALA A 7 -6.69 -5.20 -7.11
CA ALA A 7 -6.94 -5.60 -5.73
C ALA A 7 -6.67 -4.46 -4.73
N LEU A 8 -6.08 -3.34 -5.17
CA LEU A 8 -5.87 -2.15 -4.36
C LEU A 8 -7.11 -1.24 -4.45
N ALA A 9 -7.97 -1.29 -3.45
CA ALA A 9 -9.24 -0.58 -3.45
C ALA A 9 -9.22 0.58 -2.44
N ARG A 10 -9.42 1.81 -2.91
CA ARG A 10 -9.59 2.97 -2.03
C ARG A 10 -10.99 2.95 -1.42
N TYR A 11 -11.08 2.97 -0.09
CA TYR A 11 -12.37 2.99 0.61
C TYR A 11 -12.64 4.29 1.37
N ASN A 12 -11.60 5.08 1.67
CA ASN A 12 -11.76 6.37 2.35
C ASN A 12 -10.73 7.39 1.86
N THR A 13 -11.08 8.66 1.99
CA THR A 13 -10.17 9.79 1.80
C THR A 13 -10.44 10.80 2.91
N ALA A 14 -9.46 11.01 3.77
CA ALA A 14 -9.51 12.04 4.80
C ALA A 14 -8.83 13.31 4.27
N PRO A 15 -9.60 14.37 3.92
CA PRO A 15 -9.00 15.66 3.57
C PRO A 15 -8.39 16.31 4.82
N VAL A 16 -7.18 16.85 4.68
CA VAL A 16 -6.54 17.67 5.72
C VAL A 16 -6.73 19.14 5.38
N ASP A 17 -6.48 19.52 4.12
CA ASP A 17 -6.77 20.83 3.56
C ASP A 17 -6.79 20.77 2.01
N THR A 18 -6.69 21.93 1.36
CA THR A 18 -6.64 22.03 -0.09
C THR A 18 -5.41 21.32 -0.67
N GLY A 19 -5.66 20.18 -1.31
CA GLY A 19 -4.62 19.42 -2.01
C GLY A 19 -3.87 18.42 -1.13
N ARG A 20 -4.02 18.46 0.19
CA ARG A 20 -3.49 17.45 1.11
C ARG A 20 -4.60 16.56 1.65
N ASN A 21 -4.46 15.27 1.38
CA ASN A 21 -5.39 14.24 1.83
C ASN A 21 -4.62 12.96 2.17
N CYS A 22 -5.16 12.19 3.11
CA CYS A 22 -4.72 10.82 3.38
C CYS A 22 -5.75 9.87 2.77
N ASN A 23 -5.34 9.06 1.81
CA ASN A 23 -6.18 8.00 1.26
C ASN A 23 -5.99 6.71 2.07
N PHE A 24 -7.07 5.94 2.22
CA PHE A 24 -7.02 4.63 2.85
C PHE A 24 -7.45 3.57 1.84
N TYR A 25 -6.64 2.52 1.75
CA TYR A 25 -6.81 1.43 0.81
C TYR A 25 -6.93 0.10 1.54
N SER A 26 -7.75 -0.80 1.01
CA SER A 26 -7.67 -2.23 1.31
C SER A 26 -6.90 -2.93 0.19
N TYR A 27 -6.13 -3.95 0.56
CA TYR A 27 -5.37 -4.76 -0.38
C TYR A 27 -5.34 -6.22 0.07
N ALA A 28 -5.52 -7.14 -0.85
CA ALA A 28 -5.38 -8.57 -0.60
C ALA A 28 -4.47 -9.20 -1.66
N THR A 29 -3.56 -10.05 -1.22
CA THR A 29 -2.65 -10.78 -2.12
C THR A 29 -2.25 -12.14 -1.54
N ASP A 30 -1.87 -13.04 -2.42
CA ASP A 30 -1.28 -14.34 -2.07
C ASP A 30 0.23 -14.24 -1.83
N ASP A 31 0.85 -13.10 -2.15
CA ASP A 31 2.25 -12.84 -1.85
C ASP A 31 2.53 -12.85 -0.35
N ALA A 32 3.75 -13.24 0.03
CA ALA A 32 4.23 -13.12 1.40
C ALA A 32 4.34 -11.66 1.83
N LYS A 33 4.13 -11.38 3.12
CA LYS A 33 4.22 -10.02 3.70
C LYS A 33 5.56 -9.33 3.38
N ALA A 34 6.68 -10.04 3.48
CA ALA A 34 8.01 -9.50 3.15
C ALA A 34 8.13 -9.06 1.68
N THR A 35 7.46 -9.78 0.77
CA THR A 35 7.38 -9.40 -0.65
C THR A 35 6.57 -8.13 -0.84
N VAL A 36 5.43 -7.99 -0.16
CA VAL A 36 4.60 -6.78 -0.20
C VAL A 36 5.36 -5.54 0.32
N LEU A 37 6.21 -5.72 1.33
CA LEU A 37 7.06 -4.67 1.91
C LEU A 37 8.29 -4.32 1.05
N SER A 38 8.58 -5.10 0.01
CA SER A 38 9.77 -4.85 -0.82
C SER A 38 9.62 -3.56 -1.63
N ALA A 39 10.72 -2.80 -1.70
CA ALA A 39 10.75 -1.57 -2.48
C ALA A 39 10.38 -1.85 -3.95
N GLY A 40 9.44 -1.06 -4.48
CA GLY A 40 8.96 -1.18 -5.85
C GLY A 40 7.77 -2.12 -6.04
N TYR A 41 7.31 -2.82 -4.99
CA TYR A 41 6.13 -3.69 -5.10
C TYR A 41 4.90 -2.94 -5.63
N PHE A 42 4.69 -1.70 -5.19
CA PHE A 42 3.55 -0.85 -5.60
C PHE A 42 3.85 0.10 -6.78
N ASN A 43 4.90 -0.16 -7.57
CA ASN A 43 5.32 0.75 -8.66
C ASN A 43 4.20 1.04 -9.67
N ASP A 44 3.37 0.05 -9.99
CA ASP A 44 2.27 0.24 -10.96
C ASP A 44 1.14 1.14 -10.41
N ALA A 45 1.08 1.37 -9.10
CA ALA A 45 0.11 2.25 -8.45
C ALA A 45 0.63 3.69 -8.24
N ARG A 46 1.82 4.04 -8.77
CA ARG A 46 2.46 5.36 -8.60
C ARG A 46 1.56 6.55 -8.96
N SER A 47 0.71 6.40 -9.98
CA SER A 47 -0.20 7.47 -10.42
C SER A 47 -1.33 7.75 -9.43
N THR A 48 -1.57 6.84 -8.48
CA THR A 48 -2.72 6.88 -7.56
C THR A 48 -2.28 7.09 -6.11
N LEU A 49 -1.18 6.46 -5.70
CA LEU A 49 -0.65 6.56 -4.33
C LEU A 49 0.02 7.91 -4.09
N LYS A 50 -0.08 8.37 -2.84
CA LYS A 50 0.64 9.54 -2.33
C LYS A 50 1.42 9.17 -1.06
N VAL A 51 2.46 9.94 -0.77
CA VAL A 51 3.15 9.83 0.53
C VAL A 51 2.15 10.06 1.66
N ASN A 52 2.25 9.25 2.71
CA ASN A 52 1.35 9.17 3.87
C ASN A 52 -0.02 8.52 3.62
N ASP A 53 -0.28 7.97 2.43
CA ASP A 53 -1.44 7.09 2.26
C ASP A 53 -1.27 5.80 3.09
N ILE A 54 -2.40 5.23 3.53
CA ILE A 54 -2.45 4.02 4.33
C ILE A 54 -3.01 2.86 3.51
N ILE A 55 -2.35 1.70 3.58
CA ILE A 55 -2.79 0.47 2.92
C ILE A 55 -2.95 -0.62 3.97
N ASP A 56 -4.19 -1.05 4.19
CA ASP A 56 -4.54 -2.22 4.99
C ASP A 56 -4.43 -3.48 4.12
N ALA A 57 -3.30 -4.18 4.24
CA ALA A 57 -2.95 -5.31 3.41
C ALA A 57 -3.13 -6.65 4.15
N VAL A 58 -3.79 -7.60 3.49
CA VAL A 58 -3.81 -9.02 3.88
C VAL A 58 -2.94 -9.79 2.88
N ALA A 59 -1.76 -10.22 3.34
CA ALA A 59 -0.84 -11.08 2.61
C ALA A 59 -1.17 -12.56 2.85
N VAL A 60 -0.68 -13.46 1.99
CA VAL A 60 -0.93 -14.92 2.07
C VAL A 60 -2.43 -15.25 2.17
N HIS A 61 -3.26 -14.55 1.40
CA HIS A 61 -4.72 -14.70 1.45
C HIS A 61 -5.20 -16.11 1.06
N ASN A 62 -4.43 -16.85 0.26
CA ASN A 62 -4.68 -18.26 -0.07
C ASN A 62 -4.29 -19.25 1.05
N GLY A 63 -3.85 -18.79 2.22
CA GLY A 63 -3.45 -19.62 3.35
C GLY A 63 -3.75 -18.94 4.69
N THR A 64 -2.80 -19.01 5.62
CA THR A 64 -2.88 -18.26 6.89
C THR A 64 -2.55 -16.80 6.63
N GLY A 65 -3.58 -15.96 6.54
CA GLY A 65 -3.44 -14.54 6.22
C GLY A 65 -2.56 -13.79 7.22
N ALA A 66 -1.65 -12.98 6.69
CA ALA A 66 -0.81 -12.06 7.47
C ALA A 66 -1.26 -10.63 7.22
N TYR A 67 -1.84 -10.01 8.24
CA TYR A 67 -2.27 -8.60 8.16
C TYR A 67 -1.08 -7.65 8.39
N ALA A 68 -1.05 -6.56 7.62
CA ALA A 68 -0.10 -5.48 7.78
C ALA A 68 -0.79 -4.15 7.44
N ARG A 69 -0.64 -3.15 8.31
CA ARG A 69 -0.98 -1.77 7.98
C ARG A 69 0.27 -1.09 7.46
N LEU A 70 0.22 -0.60 6.24
CA LEU A 70 1.36 0.00 5.57
C LEU A 70 1.15 1.50 5.43
N ILE A 71 2.23 2.26 5.59
CA ILE A 71 2.27 3.68 5.23
C ILE A 71 3.17 3.86 4.00
N VAL A 72 2.69 4.61 3.02
CA VAL A 72 3.48 4.96 1.83
C VAL A 72 4.51 6.02 2.20
N THR A 73 5.79 5.69 2.07
CA THR A 73 6.90 6.56 2.50
C THR A 73 7.52 7.35 1.34
N ALA A 74 7.49 6.83 0.11
CA ALA A 74 7.92 7.58 -1.07
C ALA A 74 7.16 7.16 -2.34
N VAL A 75 6.84 8.14 -3.18
CA VAL A 75 6.23 7.95 -4.52
C VAL A 75 6.98 8.82 -5.54
N PRO A 76 8.25 8.52 -5.88
CA PRO A 76 9.01 9.34 -6.80
C PRO A 76 8.50 9.17 -8.24
N GLY A 77 8.66 10.19 -9.09
CA GLY A 77 8.25 10.13 -10.51
C GLY A 77 8.94 9.00 -11.31
N SER A 78 10.13 8.60 -10.88
CA SER A 78 10.90 7.44 -11.35
C SER A 78 11.58 6.74 -10.17
N GLY A 79 11.88 5.44 -10.28
CA GLY A 79 12.40 4.63 -9.18
C GLY A 79 11.33 3.92 -8.35
N ASN A 80 11.65 3.50 -7.14
CA ASN A 80 10.78 2.62 -6.35
C ASN A 80 9.79 3.40 -5.47
N VAL A 81 8.51 3.05 -5.58
CA VAL A 81 7.53 3.33 -4.51
C VAL A 81 7.94 2.50 -3.30
N THR A 82 7.97 3.15 -2.13
CA THR A 82 8.34 2.49 -0.87
C THR A 82 7.23 2.63 0.15
N VAL A 83 7.12 1.61 0.98
CA VAL A 83 6.17 1.51 2.09
C VAL A 83 6.91 1.08 3.34
N ALA A 84 6.37 1.42 4.50
CA ALA A 84 6.81 0.87 5.77
C ALA A 84 5.62 0.20 6.46
N ASP A 85 5.88 -0.93 7.13
CA ASP A 85 4.91 -1.49 8.05
C ASP A 85 4.75 -0.53 9.24
N THR A 86 3.52 -0.14 9.52
CA THR A 86 3.16 0.75 10.63
C THR A 86 2.79 -0.05 11.88
N ALA A 87 3.15 -1.34 11.93
CA ALA A 87 2.97 -2.27 13.05
C ALA A 87 2.65 -1.51 14.33
N GLY A 88 1.39 -1.61 14.78
CA GLY A 88 0.91 -0.86 15.94
C GLY A 88 1.93 -1.01 17.07
N ALA A 89 2.38 0.13 17.60
CA ALA A 89 3.33 0.19 18.70
C ALA A 89 2.91 -0.70 19.87
#